data_AF-A0AA39QTT0-F1
#
_entry.id   AF-A0AA39QTT0-F1
#
_cell.length_a   1.000
_cell.length_b   1.000
_cell.length_c   1.000
_cell.angle_alpha   90.00
_cell.angle_beta   90.00
_cell.angle_gamma   90.00
#
_symmetry.space_group_name_H-M   'P 1'
#
loop_
_entity.id
_entity.type
_entity.pdbx_description
1 polymer ?
#
loop_
_entity_poly.entity_id
_entity_poly.type
_entity_poly.pdbx_seq_one_letter_code
_entity_poly.pdbx_strand_id
1 'polypeptide(L)'
;MATGEAIESLPPVADDQKQSLAPDIDMPDAAPEDPSADDVANAPKTSSQSSGSSSFYAESETSTLKYSQTPFEEYKTQVQQLCHLLWSPSSPAKAPSPFAKELRSSSSSRFLGVLRKKKATPAPEPKAPPKQFLIERIRGGTYNRVTGVTILDPNGKEENRFVLREPRFAWESTPEREVAILRYVRQYTSIPVPEVIAVDYTSNNLLKDPYVVQKRVPGMNVWAAKQEREITTEQWCIVAREVGRTMLELQKLTNPTPGFIEPSSNEDGRYSFSVVPFDIRSARDPDWKKKAATVTAEKKASVLELYKESTFQFLITQFGRWMADELDHRPGDILHWDYMYRLAEVAAQMDKMCFLGDDINCLAHLDLAGRNIMVEFPPGEPLKITGYLDWDSAVFAPRFVSCAPPWWLWQDDDDETDYQEDESKANETPAQPHKQEIKRAFEETVGEDFLTYAYKPQFQLARKLFHIAKHGNTDSGQFQMVQDFLDEWAAFRDKEMEELSEDDPSETEDFQECEGP
;
A
#
# COMPACT_ATOMS: atom_id res chain seq x y z
N MET A 1 -33.11 18.90 -6.50
CA MET A 1 -33.29 20.29 -6.03
C MET A 1 -33.13 20.32 -4.52
N ALA A 2 -31.88 20.47 -4.09
CA ALA A 2 -31.41 20.85 -2.76
C ALA A 2 -29.87 20.80 -2.89
N THR A 3 -29.35 21.78 -3.62
CA THR A 3 -27.93 22.01 -3.93
C THR A 3 -27.50 23.24 -3.14
N GLY A 4 -26.32 23.21 -2.52
CA GLY A 4 -25.51 24.42 -2.36
C GLY A 4 -25.82 25.39 -1.21
N GLU A 5 -26.17 24.91 -0.01
CA GLU A 5 -26.22 25.78 1.19
C GLU A 5 -25.56 25.08 2.39
N ALA A 6 -24.23 25.07 2.45
CA ALA A 6 -23.51 24.75 3.69
C ALA A 6 -22.12 25.43 3.82
N ILE A 7 -21.76 26.38 2.94
CA ILE A 7 -20.49 27.11 3.02
C ILE A 7 -20.70 28.63 3.26
N GLU A 8 -21.94 29.12 3.29
CA GLU A 8 -22.25 30.51 3.68
C GLU A 8 -22.85 30.58 5.10
N SER A 9 -22.04 30.39 6.13
CA SER A 9 -22.29 30.99 7.46
C SER A 9 -21.12 30.80 8.42
N LEU A 10 -20.04 31.55 8.19
CA LEU A 10 -19.11 31.92 9.27
C LEU A 10 -19.06 33.45 9.35
N PRO A 11 -19.09 34.03 10.57
CA PRO A 11 -19.18 35.47 10.75
C PRO A 11 -17.88 36.17 10.30
N PRO A 12 -17.94 37.42 9.83
CA PRO A 12 -16.77 38.14 9.33
C PRO A 12 -15.83 38.45 10.50
N VAL A 13 -14.53 38.16 10.30
CA VAL A 13 -13.46 38.68 11.16
C VAL A 13 -13.39 40.18 10.93
N ALA A 14 -13.67 40.95 11.99
CA ALA A 14 -13.56 42.39 11.98
C ALA A 14 -12.08 42.79 11.85
N ASP A 15 -11.78 43.50 10.77
CA ASP A 15 -10.52 44.16 10.51
C ASP A 15 -10.51 45.48 11.29
N ASP A 16 -9.96 45.47 12.51
CA ASP A 16 -9.48 46.67 13.19
C ASP A 16 -8.69 46.29 14.46
N GLN A 17 -7.36 46.34 14.35
CA GLN A 17 -6.46 47.08 15.25
C GLN A 17 -5.01 46.65 15.03
N LYS A 18 -4.35 47.34 14.09
CA LYS A 18 -2.91 47.63 14.23
C LYS A 18 -2.73 48.48 15.47
N GLN A 19 -2.18 47.92 16.54
CA GLN A 19 -1.47 48.70 17.55
C GLN A 19 -0.39 47.83 18.24
N SER A 20 0.83 48.35 18.18
CA SER A 20 2.02 47.88 18.89
C SER A 20 1.74 47.67 20.37
N LEU A 21 2.31 46.62 20.97
CA LEU A 21 2.77 46.59 22.36
C LEU A 21 3.60 45.32 22.57
N ALA A 22 4.92 45.46 22.57
CA ALA A 22 5.82 44.51 23.22
C ALA A 22 5.71 44.68 24.73
N PRO A 23 5.89 43.59 25.50
CA PRO A 23 6.69 43.70 26.70
C PRO A 23 7.74 42.59 26.82
N ASP A 24 8.98 43.02 27.06
CA ASP A 24 10.05 42.24 27.69
C ASP A 24 9.60 41.78 29.09
N ILE A 25 9.59 40.48 29.39
CA ILE A 25 9.76 39.94 30.75
C ILE A 25 10.53 38.61 30.72
N ASP A 26 11.63 38.62 31.48
CA ASP A 26 12.59 37.58 31.88
C ASP A 26 12.04 36.15 32.13
N MET A 27 12.82 35.15 31.70
CA MET A 27 12.79 33.80 32.26
C MET A 27 13.77 33.70 33.44
N PRO A 28 13.40 33.11 34.60
CA PRO A 28 14.34 32.83 35.67
C PRO A 28 15.07 31.48 35.51
N ASP A 29 16.33 31.52 35.91
CA ASP A 29 17.35 30.47 35.98
C ASP A 29 17.06 29.31 36.95
N ALA A 30 17.82 28.24 36.72
CA ALA A 30 17.82 26.91 37.33
C ALA A 30 18.21 26.82 38.82
N ALA A 31 17.91 25.66 39.43
CA ALA A 31 18.77 24.79 40.28
C ALA A 31 17.94 23.91 41.25
N PRO A 32 18.47 22.82 41.87
CA PRO A 32 19.70 22.06 41.60
C PRO A 32 19.51 20.52 41.52
N GLU A 33 20.52 19.85 40.95
CA GLU A 33 20.84 18.42 41.14
C GLU A 33 21.57 18.16 42.48
N ASP A 34 21.60 16.89 42.94
CA ASP A 34 22.79 16.05 43.28
C ASP A 34 22.40 14.92 44.30
N PRO A 35 23.22 13.89 44.65
CA PRO A 35 24.42 13.30 44.00
C PRO A 35 24.47 11.75 43.97
N SER A 36 25.44 11.21 43.20
CA SER A 36 26.54 10.31 43.66
C SER A 36 26.94 9.27 42.60
N ALA A 37 28.20 8.84 42.44
CA ALA A 37 29.53 9.36 42.75
C ALA A 37 30.54 8.44 41.99
N ASP A 38 31.50 9.05 41.28
CA ASP A 38 32.96 8.80 41.18
C ASP A 38 33.51 7.42 41.67
N ASP A 39 34.56 6.79 41.11
CA ASP A 39 35.74 7.34 40.44
C ASP A 39 36.69 6.22 39.90
N VAL A 40 37.79 6.65 39.26
CA VAL A 40 39.11 6.00 38.98
C VAL A 40 39.48 5.71 37.50
N ALA A 41 39.80 6.81 36.79
CA ALA A 41 41.09 7.19 36.16
C ALA A 41 41.97 6.19 35.36
N ASN A 42 42.27 6.48 34.08
CA ASN A 42 43.48 7.24 33.62
C ASN A 42 43.65 7.31 32.06
N ALA A 43 44.17 8.44 31.58
CA ALA A 43 44.31 8.94 30.19
C ALA A 43 45.53 8.32 29.40
N PRO A 44 45.84 8.61 28.09
CA PRO A 44 45.62 9.88 27.36
C PRO A 44 45.17 9.86 25.87
N LYS A 45 44.32 10.86 25.56
CA LYS A 45 44.15 11.70 24.35
C LYS A 45 44.67 11.22 22.97
N THR A 46 43.72 11.00 22.05
CA THR A 46 43.80 11.42 20.64
C THR A 46 42.41 11.88 20.14
N SER A 47 42.43 12.82 19.19
CA SER A 47 41.31 13.57 18.62
C SER A 47 40.16 12.73 18.05
N SER A 48 38.91 13.06 18.40
CA SER A 48 37.72 12.75 17.59
C SER A 48 36.62 13.81 17.81
N GLN A 49 36.04 14.25 16.69
CA GLN A 49 34.88 15.14 16.63
C GLN A 49 33.63 14.34 17.01
N SER A 50 32.75 14.97 17.79
CA SER A 50 31.54 14.38 18.36
C SER A 50 30.49 14.07 17.30
N SER A 51 30.23 12.78 17.12
CA SER A 51 29.05 12.19 16.48
C SER A 51 27.89 12.15 17.48
N GLY A 52 26.81 12.87 17.20
CA GLY A 52 25.50 12.69 17.80
C GLY A 52 24.60 11.94 16.83
N SER A 53 24.97 10.71 16.48
CA SER A 53 24.19 9.83 15.61
C SER A 53 23.32 8.92 16.48
N SER A 54 22.00 9.06 16.35
CA SER A 54 21.03 8.10 16.84
C SER A 54 21.13 6.83 15.99
N SER A 55 22.01 5.92 16.40
CA SER A 55 22.18 4.61 15.78
C SER A 55 20.97 3.72 16.02
N PHE A 56 20.05 3.65 15.06
CA PHE A 56 19.30 2.43 14.79
C PHE A 56 19.95 1.79 13.57
N TYR A 57 20.09 0.46 13.55
CA TYR A 57 20.78 -0.32 12.51
C TYR A 57 22.31 -0.53 12.70
N ALA A 58 22.71 -0.93 13.91
CA ALA A 58 23.84 -1.85 14.06
C ALA A 58 23.28 -3.24 14.39
N GLU A 59 23.68 -4.25 13.58
CA GLU A 59 23.43 -5.68 13.77
C GLU A 59 21.96 -6.09 14.01
N SER A 60 21.25 -6.49 12.92
CA SER A 60 19.85 -6.92 12.99
C SER A 60 19.67 -8.08 13.97
N GLU A 61 19.07 -7.80 15.12
CA GLU A 61 18.32 -8.79 15.89
C GLU A 61 17.36 -9.53 14.94
N THR A 62 17.23 -10.85 15.10
CA THR A 62 16.32 -11.63 14.24
C THR A 62 14.90 -11.06 14.34
N SER A 63 14.08 -11.12 13.27
CA SER A 63 12.67 -10.61 13.32
C SER A 63 11.81 -11.18 14.46
N THR A 64 12.27 -12.26 15.09
CA THR A 64 11.69 -12.87 16.28
C THR A 64 11.82 -11.96 17.50
N LEU A 65 12.99 -11.33 17.67
CA LEU A 65 13.28 -10.37 18.75
C LEU A 65 12.63 -9.01 18.45
N LYS A 66 12.82 -8.48 17.23
CA LYS A 66 12.28 -7.18 16.81
C LYS A 66 10.75 -7.06 16.97
N TYR A 67 10.02 -8.16 16.77
CA TYR A 67 8.55 -8.16 16.82
C TYR A 67 7.97 -9.12 17.88
N SER A 68 8.78 -9.56 18.85
CA SER A 68 8.36 -10.48 19.93
C SER A 68 7.61 -11.73 19.45
N GLN A 69 8.03 -12.32 18.33
CA GLN A 69 7.36 -13.49 17.76
C GLN A 69 7.81 -14.77 18.44
N THR A 70 6.96 -15.79 18.39
CA THR A 70 7.35 -17.17 18.75
C THR A 70 8.61 -17.58 17.97
N PRO A 71 9.65 -18.12 18.66
CA PRO A 71 10.85 -18.62 18.01
C PRO A 71 10.54 -19.55 16.84
N PHE A 72 11.34 -19.46 15.78
CA PHE A 72 11.02 -20.12 14.52
C PHE A 72 10.86 -21.64 14.67
N GLU A 73 11.65 -22.32 15.51
CA GLU A 73 11.56 -23.77 15.69
C GLU A 73 10.25 -24.22 16.36
N GLU A 74 9.72 -23.45 17.32
CA GLU A 74 8.43 -23.75 17.95
C GLU A 74 7.29 -23.51 16.96
N TYR A 75 7.32 -22.36 16.30
CA TYR A 75 6.34 -21.99 15.27
C TYR A 75 6.36 -22.96 14.07
N LYS A 76 7.53 -23.43 13.66
CA LYS A 76 7.72 -24.42 12.58
C LYS A 76 6.91 -25.69 12.84
N THR A 77 6.84 -26.14 14.08
CA THR A 77 6.03 -27.30 14.46
C THR A 77 4.54 -27.05 14.24
N GLN A 78 4.04 -25.85 14.56
CA GLN A 78 2.65 -25.46 14.31
C GLN A 78 2.34 -25.41 12.81
N VAL A 79 3.25 -24.83 12.01
CA VAL A 79 3.11 -24.80 10.55
C VAL A 79 3.10 -26.22 9.96
N GLN A 80 3.95 -27.13 10.44
CA GLN A 80 3.92 -28.53 10.01
C GLN A 80 2.58 -29.20 10.31
N GLN A 81 2.02 -28.98 11.50
CA GLN A 81 0.69 -29.50 11.86
C GLN A 81 -0.41 -28.94 10.95
N LEU A 82 -0.37 -27.63 10.66
CA LEU A 82 -1.27 -27.00 9.71
C LEU A 82 -1.13 -27.61 8.31
N CYS A 83 0.08 -27.85 7.84
CA CYS A 83 0.33 -28.50 6.55
C CYS A 83 -0.30 -29.90 6.49
N HIS A 84 -0.16 -30.69 7.56
CA HIS A 84 -0.83 -31.99 7.63
C HIS A 84 -2.36 -31.86 7.56
N LEU A 85 -2.98 -30.83 8.16
CA LEU A 85 -4.42 -30.61 8.04
C LEU A 85 -4.85 -30.21 6.61
N LEU A 86 -4.10 -29.30 5.97
CA LEU A 86 -4.41 -28.80 4.65
C LEU A 86 -4.24 -29.86 3.56
N TRP A 87 -3.21 -30.71 3.66
CA TRP A 87 -2.84 -31.68 2.62
C TRP A 87 -3.00 -33.15 3.04
N SER A 88 -3.76 -33.45 4.12
CA SER A 88 -4.11 -34.83 4.48
C SER A 88 -5.08 -35.46 3.48
N PRO A 89 -4.94 -36.76 3.15
CA PRO A 89 -5.90 -37.50 2.31
C PRO A 89 -7.34 -37.52 2.85
N SER A 90 -7.51 -37.21 4.13
CA SER A 90 -8.81 -37.14 4.82
C SER A 90 -9.29 -35.70 5.04
N SER A 91 -8.56 -34.72 4.53
CA SER A 91 -8.97 -33.32 4.55
C SER A 91 -10.20 -33.13 3.65
N PRO A 92 -11.30 -32.52 4.13
CA PRO A 92 -12.48 -32.28 3.31
C PRO A 92 -12.27 -31.27 2.16
N ALA A 93 -11.05 -30.76 1.94
CA ALA A 93 -10.75 -29.71 0.98
C ALA A 93 -10.27 -30.26 -0.38
N LYS A 94 -11.20 -30.81 -1.17
CA LYS A 94 -11.16 -30.73 -2.65
C LYS A 94 -12.26 -29.83 -3.21
N ALA A 95 -12.83 -28.98 -2.37
CA ALA A 95 -13.68 -27.88 -2.80
C ALA A 95 -12.92 -26.57 -2.62
N PRO A 96 -12.86 -25.66 -3.62
CA PRO A 96 -12.55 -24.26 -3.33
C PRO A 96 -13.49 -23.81 -2.21
N SER A 97 -12.93 -23.24 -1.15
CA SER A 97 -13.69 -22.91 0.06
C SER A 97 -14.99 -22.15 -0.29
N PRO A 98 -16.13 -22.56 0.29
CA PRO A 98 -17.44 -21.99 0.01
C PRO A 98 -17.55 -20.59 0.59
N PHE A 99 -17.28 -19.58 -0.23
CA PHE A 99 -17.55 -18.17 0.07
C PHE A 99 -19.05 -17.88 0.35
N ALA A 100 -19.94 -18.86 0.12
CA ALA A 100 -21.39 -18.70 0.21
C ALA A 100 -22.02 -19.06 1.58
N LYS A 101 -21.27 -19.49 2.61
CA LYS A 101 -21.88 -19.95 3.89
C LYS A 101 -21.61 -19.12 5.14
N GLU A 102 -20.77 -18.09 5.08
CA GLU A 102 -20.37 -17.36 6.30
C GLU A 102 -20.77 -15.87 6.34
N LEU A 103 -21.70 -15.47 5.47
CA LEU A 103 -22.40 -14.17 5.57
C LEU A 103 -23.86 -14.28 6.03
N ARG A 104 -24.30 -15.47 6.46
CA ARG A 104 -25.58 -15.62 7.18
C ARG A 104 -25.31 -15.84 8.66
N SER A 105 -25.80 -14.90 9.47
CA SER A 105 -25.92 -14.89 10.94
C SER A 105 -24.74 -14.32 11.74
N SER A 106 -24.70 -12.99 11.82
CA SER A 106 -24.32 -12.29 13.06
C SER A 106 -25.44 -12.45 14.09
N SER A 107 -25.57 -13.63 14.70
CA SER A 107 -26.33 -13.78 15.95
C SER A 107 -26.11 -15.16 16.55
N SER A 108 -25.32 -15.19 17.62
CA SER A 108 -25.45 -16.09 18.77
C SER A 108 -25.56 -17.61 18.57
N SER A 109 -24.60 -18.30 19.20
CA SER A 109 -24.72 -19.59 19.90
C SER A 109 -24.45 -20.92 19.17
N ARG A 110 -23.45 -21.61 19.75
CA ARG A 110 -23.42 -23.02 20.22
C ARG A 110 -23.19 -24.17 19.23
N PHE A 111 -22.12 -24.90 19.55
CA PHE A 111 -21.85 -26.32 19.28
C PHE A 111 -23.09 -27.21 19.11
N LEU A 112 -23.05 -28.11 18.13
CA LEU A 112 -23.56 -29.48 18.28
C LEU A 112 -22.90 -30.42 17.28
N GLY A 113 -22.18 -31.41 17.81
CA GLY A 113 -21.74 -32.57 17.07
C GLY A 113 -22.92 -33.44 16.65
N VAL A 114 -22.84 -34.00 15.45
CA VAL A 114 -23.66 -35.14 15.02
C VAL A 114 -22.77 -36.14 14.31
N LEU A 115 -22.34 -37.16 15.07
CA LEU A 115 -22.00 -38.48 14.57
C LEU A 115 -23.20 -39.02 13.77
N ARG A 116 -23.04 -39.21 12.45
CA ARG A 116 -23.97 -39.99 11.63
C ARG A 116 -23.29 -41.21 11.01
N LYS A 117 -23.63 -42.36 11.62
CA LYS A 117 -23.71 -43.75 11.13
C LYS A 117 -22.80 -44.18 9.97
N LYS A 118 -21.89 -45.10 10.32
CA LYS A 118 -21.17 -46.03 9.44
C LYS A 118 -22.08 -46.58 8.33
N LYS A 119 -21.75 -46.27 7.08
CA LYS A 119 -22.09 -47.08 5.91
C LYS A 119 -20.83 -47.85 5.49
N ALA A 120 -21.03 -49.07 5.02
CA ALA A 120 -20.00 -50.10 4.82
C ALA A 120 -18.74 -49.60 4.10
N THR A 121 -17.58 -49.96 4.67
CA THR A 121 -16.23 -49.75 4.15
C THR A 121 -16.04 -50.44 2.80
N PRO A 122 -15.64 -49.73 1.73
CA PRO A 122 -14.86 -50.33 0.66
C PRO A 122 -13.50 -50.75 1.22
N ALA A 123 -12.85 -51.71 0.58
CA ALA A 123 -11.52 -52.21 0.95
C ALA A 123 -10.52 -51.06 1.20
N PRO A 124 -9.59 -51.18 2.16
CA PRO A 124 -8.61 -50.14 2.42
C PRO A 124 -7.71 -50.00 1.19
N GLU A 125 -7.88 -48.90 0.45
CA GLU A 125 -6.86 -48.43 -0.47
C GLU A 125 -5.54 -48.28 0.33
N PRO A 126 -4.39 -48.65 -0.26
CA PRO A 126 -3.11 -48.50 0.42
C PRO A 126 -2.96 -47.03 0.82
N LYS A 127 -2.85 -46.78 2.14
CA LYS A 127 -2.65 -45.43 2.67
C LYS A 127 -1.39 -44.88 2.02
N ALA A 128 -1.55 -43.88 1.15
CA ALA A 128 -0.43 -43.15 0.59
C ALA A 128 0.50 -42.72 1.75
N PRO A 129 1.83 -42.83 1.59
CA PRO A 129 2.75 -42.42 2.63
C PRO A 129 2.47 -40.96 3.03
N PRO A 130 2.63 -40.60 4.32
CA PRO A 130 2.38 -39.25 4.77
C PRO A 130 3.28 -38.27 4.00
N LYS A 131 2.69 -37.20 3.47
CA LYS A 131 3.44 -36.12 2.82
C LYS A 131 4.47 -35.56 3.79
N GLN A 132 5.67 -35.31 3.29
CA GLN A 132 6.75 -34.66 4.04
C GLN A 132 6.80 -33.18 3.68
N PHE A 133 7.11 -32.34 4.66
CA PHE A 133 7.13 -30.89 4.52
C PHE A 133 8.46 -30.32 4.99
N LEU A 134 9.12 -29.56 4.11
CA LEU A 134 10.23 -28.69 4.48
C LEU A 134 9.68 -27.29 4.75
N ILE A 135 9.96 -26.77 5.95
CA ILE A 135 9.52 -25.45 6.39
C ILE A 135 10.76 -24.58 6.58
N GLU A 136 10.78 -23.45 5.90
CA GLU A 136 11.88 -22.50 5.93
C GLU A 136 11.41 -21.09 6.27
N ARG A 137 12.30 -20.32 6.88
CA ARG A 137 12.05 -18.90 7.11
C ARG A 137 12.39 -18.16 5.82
N ILE A 138 11.44 -17.37 5.33
CA ILE A 138 11.67 -16.44 4.22
C ILE A 138 11.76 -15.04 4.84
N ARG A 139 12.67 -14.20 4.32
CA ARG A 139 12.70 -12.78 4.68
C ARG A 139 11.39 -12.14 4.22
N GLY A 140 10.53 -11.77 5.17
CA GLY A 140 9.31 -11.01 4.91
C GLY A 140 9.53 -9.52 5.11
N GLY A 141 8.62 -8.71 4.55
CA GLY A 141 8.53 -7.29 4.85
C GLY A 141 8.12 -7.00 6.30
N THR A 142 7.96 -5.72 6.62
CA THR A 142 7.57 -5.23 7.95
C THR A 142 6.16 -5.64 8.37
N TYR A 143 5.24 -5.84 7.41
CA TYR A 143 3.82 -6.08 7.69
C TYR A 143 3.42 -7.54 7.83
N ASN A 144 4.21 -8.47 7.28
CA ASN A 144 3.84 -9.88 7.22
C ASN A 144 4.96 -10.78 7.77
N ARG A 145 4.59 -11.82 8.51
CA ARG A 145 5.44 -12.98 8.74
C ARG A 145 5.28 -13.90 7.54
N VAL A 146 6.40 -14.28 6.92
CA VAL A 146 6.42 -15.06 5.69
C VAL A 146 7.18 -16.35 5.92
N THR A 147 6.52 -17.48 5.67
CA THR A 147 7.08 -18.82 5.89
C THR A 147 7.01 -19.62 4.59
N GLY A 148 8.14 -20.19 4.18
CA GLY A 148 8.22 -21.08 3.02
C GLY A 148 7.80 -22.49 3.38
N VAL A 149 6.98 -23.11 2.53
CA VAL A 149 6.51 -24.49 2.68
C VAL A 149 6.78 -25.25 1.39
N THR A 150 7.61 -26.28 1.45
CA THR A 150 7.87 -27.19 0.33
C THR A 150 7.30 -28.56 0.65
N ILE A 151 6.43 -29.07 -0.22
CA ILE A 151 5.92 -30.44 -0.18
C ILE A 151 6.89 -31.34 -0.93
N LEU A 152 7.33 -32.42 -0.30
CA LEU A 152 8.20 -33.41 -0.91
C LEU A 152 7.40 -34.65 -1.35
N ASP A 153 7.79 -35.22 -2.48
CA ASP A 153 7.32 -36.51 -2.95
C ASP A 153 7.89 -37.66 -2.07
N PRO A 154 7.41 -38.91 -2.24
CA PRO A 154 7.92 -40.05 -1.46
C PRO A 154 9.42 -40.34 -1.61
N ASN A 155 10.06 -39.81 -2.66
CA ASN A 155 11.49 -39.94 -2.92
C ASN A 155 12.30 -38.76 -2.35
N GLY A 156 11.64 -37.80 -1.68
CA GLY A 156 12.27 -36.61 -1.12
C GLY A 156 12.49 -35.49 -2.15
N LYS A 157 11.93 -35.58 -3.36
CA LYS A 157 12.02 -34.54 -4.38
C LYS A 157 10.91 -33.50 -4.17
N GLU A 158 11.22 -32.23 -4.43
CA GLU A 158 10.22 -31.16 -4.36
C GLU A 158 9.05 -31.42 -5.33
N GLU A 159 7.84 -31.52 -4.78
CA GLU A 159 6.58 -31.68 -5.51
C GLU A 159 5.93 -30.31 -5.75
N ASN A 160 5.82 -29.49 -4.70
CA ASN A 160 5.19 -28.17 -4.76
C ASN A 160 5.79 -27.20 -3.73
N ARG A 161 5.76 -25.90 -4.03
CA ARG A 161 6.22 -24.82 -3.14
C ARG A 161 5.12 -23.81 -2.87
N PHE A 162 4.99 -23.42 -1.62
CA PHE A 162 3.99 -22.48 -1.11
C PHE A 162 4.65 -21.45 -0.21
N VAL A 163 3.92 -20.36 0.00
CA VAL A 163 4.23 -19.32 0.97
C VAL A 163 3.02 -19.19 1.89
N LEU A 164 3.27 -19.22 3.20
CA LEU A 164 2.33 -18.87 4.24
C LEU A 164 2.61 -17.42 4.65
N ARG A 165 1.61 -16.55 4.53
CA ARG A 165 1.63 -15.16 4.98
C ARG A 165 0.71 -15.00 6.19
N GLU A 166 1.23 -14.41 7.26
CA GLU A 166 0.47 -14.00 8.43
C GLU A 166 0.67 -12.50 8.65
N PRO A 167 -0.40 -11.70 8.70
CA PRO A 167 -0.32 -10.30 9.08
C PRO A 167 0.29 -10.15 10.48
N ARG A 168 1.28 -9.26 10.61
CA ARG A 168 1.85 -8.89 11.93
C ARG A 168 0.95 -7.91 12.67
N PHE A 169 0.26 -7.06 11.92
CA PHE A 169 -0.56 -5.99 12.46
C PHE A 169 -1.99 -6.18 11.99
N ALA A 170 -2.84 -6.64 12.91
CA ALA A 170 -4.25 -6.83 12.65
C ALA A 170 -4.94 -5.53 12.20
N TRP A 171 -4.41 -4.35 12.52
CA TRP A 171 -4.99 -3.05 12.18
C TRP A 171 -4.61 -2.55 10.78
N GLU A 172 -3.64 -3.16 10.09
CA GLU A 172 -3.06 -2.59 8.87
C GLU A 172 -3.21 -3.49 7.64
N SER A 173 -3.16 -4.81 7.84
CA SER A 173 -3.38 -5.80 6.79
C SER A 173 -4.65 -6.61 7.07
N THR A 174 -5.56 -6.60 6.10
CA THR A 174 -6.77 -7.42 6.09
C THR A 174 -6.60 -8.51 5.03
N PRO A 175 -6.34 -9.77 5.43
CA PRO A 175 -6.20 -10.89 4.50
C PRO A 175 -7.37 -11.03 3.51
N GLU A 176 -8.57 -10.55 3.86
CA GLU A 176 -9.73 -10.53 2.98
C GLU A 176 -9.49 -9.67 1.74
N ARG A 177 -8.91 -8.47 1.91
CA ARG A 177 -8.58 -7.57 0.80
C ARG A 177 -7.44 -8.10 -0.03
N GLU A 178 -6.39 -8.64 0.61
CA GLU A 178 -5.28 -9.31 -0.09
C GLU A 178 -5.79 -10.45 -0.99
N VAL A 179 -6.67 -11.31 -0.45
CA VAL A 179 -7.24 -12.41 -1.21
C VAL A 179 -8.18 -11.91 -2.31
N ALA A 180 -8.94 -10.83 -2.05
CA ALA A 180 -9.83 -10.23 -3.03
C ALA A 180 -9.05 -9.66 -4.21
N ILE A 181 -7.99 -8.87 -3.99
CA ILE A 181 -7.18 -8.31 -5.08
C ILE A 181 -6.50 -9.41 -5.90
N LEU A 182 -5.88 -10.41 -5.26
CA LEU A 182 -5.21 -11.50 -5.98
C LEU A 182 -6.19 -12.26 -6.88
N ARG A 183 -7.41 -12.52 -6.40
CA ARG A 183 -8.46 -13.16 -7.19
C ARG A 183 -9.00 -12.24 -8.28
N TYR A 184 -9.16 -10.94 -8.00
CA TYR A 184 -9.63 -9.95 -8.95
C TYR A 184 -8.67 -9.84 -10.14
N VAL A 185 -7.38 -9.59 -9.87
CA VAL A 185 -6.34 -9.47 -10.90
C VAL A 185 -6.28 -10.75 -11.74
N ARG A 186 -6.20 -11.92 -11.09
CA ARG A 186 -6.19 -13.21 -11.80
C ARG A 186 -7.43 -13.46 -12.66
N GLN A 187 -8.59 -12.92 -12.27
CA GLN A 187 -9.85 -13.11 -12.99
C GLN A 187 -9.98 -12.19 -14.21
N TYR A 188 -9.42 -10.99 -14.14
CA TYR A 188 -9.64 -9.94 -15.14
C TYR A 188 -8.41 -9.56 -15.95
N THR A 189 -7.24 -10.12 -15.65
CA THR A 189 -5.99 -9.84 -16.36
C THR A 189 -5.19 -11.11 -16.66
N SER A 190 -4.16 -10.96 -17.48
CA SER A 190 -3.12 -11.95 -17.76
C SER A 190 -1.93 -11.85 -16.80
N ILE A 191 -1.94 -10.87 -15.87
CA ILE A 191 -0.84 -10.57 -14.98
C ILE A 191 -0.60 -11.77 -14.04
N PRO A 192 0.62 -12.32 -14.00
CA PRO A 192 0.93 -13.44 -13.13
C PRO A 192 0.97 -12.97 -11.67
N VAL A 193 0.02 -13.46 -10.87
CA VAL A 193 -0.06 -13.19 -9.42
C VAL A 193 -0.06 -14.50 -8.62
N PRO A 194 0.35 -14.48 -7.33
CA PRO A 194 0.27 -15.65 -6.46
C PRO A 194 -1.13 -16.27 -6.44
N GLU A 195 -1.18 -17.59 -6.59
CA GLU A 195 -2.46 -18.33 -6.50
C GLU A 195 -2.79 -18.63 -5.04
N VAL A 196 -3.93 -18.13 -4.56
CA VAL A 196 -4.43 -18.41 -3.21
C VAL A 196 -4.94 -19.85 -3.11
N ILE A 197 -4.40 -20.61 -2.17
CA ILE A 197 -4.66 -22.05 -1.97
C ILE A 197 -5.56 -22.29 -0.75
N ALA A 198 -5.26 -21.63 0.36
CA ALA A 198 -6.03 -21.74 1.58
C ALA A 198 -5.99 -20.42 2.35
N VAL A 199 -7.05 -20.13 3.09
CA VAL A 199 -7.18 -18.93 3.91
C VAL A 199 -7.89 -19.32 5.21
N ASP A 200 -7.52 -18.66 6.31
CA ASP A 200 -8.32 -18.62 7.53
C ASP A 200 -8.25 -17.19 8.05
N TYR A 201 -9.39 -16.53 8.13
CA TYR A 201 -9.48 -15.13 8.55
C TYR A 201 -9.62 -14.97 10.08
N THR A 202 -9.69 -16.08 10.81
CA THR A 202 -9.94 -16.09 12.25
C THR A 202 -8.66 -16.37 13.03
N SER A 203 -8.65 -16.03 14.31
CA SER A 203 -7.64 -16.53 15.27
C SER A 203 -7.99 -17.93 15.81
N ASN A 204 -9.11 -18.52 15.38
CA ASN A 204 -9.55 -19.85 15.84
C ASN A 204 -8.94 -20.98 14.99
N ASN A 205 -7.64 -20.92 14.81
CA ASN A 205 -6.88 -21.91 14.05
C ASN A 205 -5.63 -22.37 14.83
N LEU A 206 -4.75 -23.15 14.19
CA LEU A 206 -3.54 -23.68 14.82
C LEU A 206 -2.46 -22.63 15.05
N LEU A 207 -2.39 -21.60 14.20
CA LEU A 207 -1.43 -20.50 14.28
C LEU A 207 -1.88 -19.40 15.25
N LYS A 208 -3.17 -19.39 15.62
CA LYS A 208 -3.82 -18.36 16.44
C LYS A 208 -3.88 -16.98 15.80
N ASP A 209 -3.50 -16.88 14.54
CA ASP A 209 -3.56 -15.68 13.73
C ASP A 209 -4.15 -15.97 12.35
N PRO A 210 -4.81 -14.98 11.71
CA PRO A 210 -5.24 -15.09 10.33
C PRO A 210 -4.07 -15.42 9.39
N TYR A 211 -4.33 -16.20 8.35
CA TYR A 211 -3.30 -16.56 7.38
C TYR A 211 -3.82 -16.71 5.96
N VAL A 212 -2.89 -16.53 5.01
CA VAL A 212 -3.07 -16.82 3.59
C VAL A 212 -1.96 -17.79 3.15
N VAL A 213 -2.34 -18.91 2.56
CA VAL A 213 -1.42 -19.83 1.88
C VAL A 213 -1.55 -19.61 0.38
N GLN A 214 -0.44 -19.30 -0.27
CA GLN A 214 -0.36 -19.06 -1.70
C GLN A 214 0.70 -19.94 -2.37
N LYS A 215 0.55 -20.25 -3.66
CA LYS A 215 1.65 -20.86 -4.44
C LYS A 215 2.85 -19.91 -4.46
N ARG A 216 4.03 -20.46 -4.25
CA ARG A 216 5.27 -19.69 -4.34
C ARG A 216 5.56 -19.38 -5.80
N VAL A 217 5.67 -18.10 -6.13
CA VAL A 217 6.10 -17.64 -7.44
C VAL A 217 7.57 -18.05 -7.66
N PRO A 218 7.91 -18.69 -8.79
CA PRO A 218 9.27 -19.17 -9.05
C PRO A 218 10.21 -18.01 -9.41
N GLY A 219 11.52 -18.24 -9.31
CA GLY A 219 12.55 -17.22 -9.58
C GLY A 219 13.01 -16.42 -8.36
N MET A 220 13.64 -15.29 -8.61
CA MET A 220 14.13 -14.30 -7.63
C MET A 220 13.57 -12.93 -7.98
N ASN A 221 13.52 -12.01 -7.01
CA ASN A 221 13.07 -10.65 -7.33
C ASN A 221 14.12 -9.88 -8.14
N VAL A 222 13.71 -8.87 -8.89
CA VAL A 222 14.58 -8.10 -9.80
C VAL A 222 15.74 -7.43 -9.07
N TRP A 223 15.53 -6.92 -7.86
CA TRP A 223 16.60 -6.28 -7.09
C TRP A 223 17.65 -7.29 -6.61
N ALA A 224 17.23 -8.46 -6.13
CA ALA A 224 18.15 -9.56 -5.80
C ALA A 224 18.91 -10.03 -7.05
N ALA A 225 18.23 -10.13 -8.20
CA ALA A 225 18.88 -10.48 -9.46
C ALA A 225 19.96 -9.45 -9.87
N LYS A 226 19.72 -8.16 -9.66
CA LYS A 226 20.70 -7.08 -9.91
C LYS A 226 21.95 -7.23 -9.04
N GLN A 227 21.81 -7.76 -7.82
CA GLN A 227 22.92 -7.99 -6.88
C GLN A 227 23.67 -9.30 -7.13
N GLU A 228 22.97 -10.36 -7.51
CA GLU A 228 23.54 -11.71 -7.63
C GLU A 228 24.18 -11.99 -8.99
N ARG A 229 23.81 -11.24 -10.04
CA ARG A 229 24.30 -11.48 -11.41
C ARG A 229 24.26 -10.24 -12.28
N GLU A 230 25.07 -10.25 -13.33
CA GLU A 230 25.01 -9.24 -14.38
C GLU A 230 23.72 -9.44 -15.21
N ILE A 231 22.88 -8.40 -15.23
CA ILE A 231 21.69 -8.32 -16.08
C ILE A 231 22.05 -7.41 -17.26
N THR A 232 21.91 -7.94 -18.48
CA THR A 232 22.27 -7.18 -19.69
C THR A 232 21.25 -6.07 -19.97
N THR A 233 21.65 -5.06 -20.76
CA THR A 233 20.73 -4.01 -21.22
C THR A 233 19.50 -4.60 -21.90
N GLU A 234 19.67 -5.62 -22.75
CA GLU A 234 18.56 -6.29 -23.43
C GLU A 234 17.58 -6.93 -22.44
N GLN A 235 18.08 -7.55 -21.37
CA GLN A 235 17.25 -8.13 -20.31
C GLN A 235 16.50 -7.05 -19.53
N TRP A 236 17.15 -5.93 -19.20
CA TRP A 236 16.47 -4.79 -18.59
C TRP A 236 15.41 -4.18 -19.50
N CYS A 237 15.67 -4.09 -20.80
CA CYS A 237 14.66 -3.67 -21.77
C CYS A 237 13.47 -4.66 -21.84
N ILE A 238 13.68 -5.96 -21.62
CA ILE A 238 12.56 -6.91 -21.47
C ILE A 238 11.75 -6.56 -20.22
N VAL A 239 12.40 -6.36 -19.07
CA VAL A 239 11.72 -5.99 -17.82
C VAL A 239 10.93 -4.69 -18.00
N ALA A 240 11.54 -3.65 -18.58
CA ALA A 240 10.91 -2.36 -18.83
C ALA A 240 9.63 -2.48 -19.68
N ARG A 241 9.68 -3.25 -20.77
CA ARG A 241 8.50 -3.50 -21.62
C ARG A 241 7.42 -4.28 -20.89
N GLU A 242 7.77 -5.31 -20.13
CA GLU A 242 6.77 -6.10 -19.39
C GLU A 242 6.13 -5.31 -18.24
N VAL A 243 6.91 -4.46 -17.55
CA VAL A 243 6.38 -3.51 -16.56
C VAL A 243 5.40 -2.54 -17.23
N GLY A 244 5.79 -1.92 -18.35
CA GLY A 244 4.90 -1.03 -19.11
C GLY A 244 3.60 -1.72 -19.56
N ARG A 245 3.69 -2.94 -20.10
CA ARG A 245 2.51 -3.75 -20.49
C ARG A 245 1.60 -4.06 -19.30
N THR A 246 2.19 -4.40 -18.15
CA THR A 246 1.44 -4.68 -16.92
C THR A 246 0.69 -3.43 -16.44
N MET A 247 1.33 -2.27 -16.45
CA MET A 247 0.69 -1.00 -16.08
C MET A 247 -0.47 -0.65 -17.03
N LEU A 248 -0.28 -0.82 -18.34
CA LEU A 248 -1.36 -0.64 -19.33
C LEU A 248 -2.50 -1.65 -19.16
N GLU A 249 -2.21 -2.90 -18.77
CA GLU A 249 -3.24 -3.89 -18.50
C GLU A 249 -4.06 -3.54 -17.25
N LEU A 250 -3.41 -3.03 -16.21
CA LEU A 250 -4.09 -2.52 -15.02
C LEU A 250 -4.99 -1.32 -15.32
N GLN A 251 -4.58 -0.42 -16.22
CA GLN A 251 -5.40 0.73 -16.64
C GLN A 251 -6.70 0.33 -17.37
N LYS A 252 -6.75 -0.85 -18.00
CA LYS A 252 -7.98 -1.37 -18.62
C LYS A 252 -9.05 -1.74 -17.58
N LEU A 253 -8.64 -1.97 -16.33
CA LEU A 253 -9.55 -2.24 -15.24
C LEU A 253 -10.01 -0.90 -14.67
N THR A 254 -11.23 -0.50 -14.98
CA THR A 254 -11.81 0.77 -14.51
C THR A 254 -12.94 0.56 -13.52
N ASN A 255 -13.15 1.56 -12.67
CA ASN A 255 -14.30 1.64 -11.78
C ASN A 255 -14.82 3.07 -11.71
N PRO A 256 -16.13 3.32 -11.56
CA PRO A 256 -16.64 4.68 -11.37
C PRO A 256 -16.13 5.36 -10.10
N THR A 257 -15.66 4.60 -9.11
CA THR A 257 -15.16 5.14 -7.83
C THR A 257 -13.74 4.69 -7.53
N PRO A 258 -12.89 5.56 -6.97
CA PRO A 258 -11.69 5.13 -6.28
C PRO A 258 -12.04 4.38 -4.99
N GLY A 259 -11.19 3.44 -4.58
CA GLY A 259 -11.40 2.68 -3.36
C GLY A 259 -10.69 1.34 -3.29
N PHE A 260 -10.92 0.64 -2.17
CA PHE A 260 -10.40 -0.71 -1.97
C PHE A 260 -11.30 -1.75 -2.63
N ILE A 261 -10.68 -2.84 -3.11
CA ILE A 261 -11.41 -4.02 -3.56
C ILE A 261 -11.67 -4.92 -2.35
N GLU A 262 -12.94 -5.18 -2.07
CA GLU A 262 -13.40 -6.12 -1.05
C GLU A 262 -14.21 -7.25 -1.68
N PRO A 263 -14.22 -8.43 -1.05
CA PRO A 263 -15.06 -9.51 -1.51
C PRO A 263 -16.54 -9.18 -1.25
N SER A 264 -17.39 -9.42 -2.24
CA SER A 264 -18.85 -9.28 -2.13
C SER A 264 -19.54 -10.64 -2.18
N SER A 265 -20.82 -10.70 -1.83
CA SER A 265 -21.62 -11.93 -1.92
C SER A 265 -22.33 -12.04 -3.26
N ASN A 266 -22.09 -13.11 -4.01
CA ASN A 266 -22.90 -13.50 -5.17
C ASN A 266 -23.50 -14.89 -4.99
N GLU A 267 -24.71 -15.08 -5.53
CA GLU A 267 -25.44 -16.36 -5.45
C GLU A 267 -24.87 -17.44 -6.37
N ASP A 268 -24.11 -17.06 -7.40
CA ASP A 268 -23.64 -17.94 -8.48
C ASP A 268 -22.35 -18.73 -8.15
N GLY A 269 -21.80 -18.57 -6.94
CA GLY A 269 -20.58 -19.27 -6.50
C GLY A 269 -19.28 -18.82 -7.20
N ARG A 270 -19.33 -17.81 -8.07
CA ARG A 270 -18.13 -17.10 -8.57
C ARG A 270 -17.64 -16.09 -7.53
N TYR A 271 -16.35 -15.79 -7.55
CA TYR A 271 -15.83 -14.66 -6.78
C TYR A 271 -16.47 -13.37 -7.30
N SER A 272 -16.97 -12.61 -6.36
CA SER A 272 -17.56 -11.31 -6.59
C SER A 272 -16.87 -10.29 -5.73
N PHE A 273 -16.79 -9.08 -6.27
CA PHE A 273 -16.00 -8.00 -5.71
C PHE A 273 -16.84 -6.74 -5.68
N SER A 274 -16.57 -5.88 -4.70
CA SER A 274 -17.13 -4.54 -4.61
C SER A 274 -16.01 -3.57 -4.28
N VAL A 275 -16.13 -2.35 -4.80
CA VAL A 275 -15.28 -1.25 -4.37
C VAL A 275 -15.90 -0.62 -3.14
N VAL A 276 -15.08 -0.32 -2.13
CA VAL A 276 -15.48 0.37 -0.90
C VAL A 276 -14.65 1.63 -0.70
N PRO A 277 -15.19 2.66 -0.02
CA PRO A 277 -14.43 3.87 0.26
C PRO A 277 -13.13 3.57 1.01
N PHE A 278 -12.14 4.45 0.88
CA PHE A 278 -10.94 4.34 1.71
C PHE A 278 -11.30 4.44 3.19
N ASP A 279 -10.63 3.63 3.99
CA ASP A 279 -10.80 3.62 5.43
C ASP A 279 -10.27 4.93 6.01
N ILE A 280 -10.96 5.44 7.02
CA ILE A 280 -10.36 6.39 7.95
C ILE A 280 -9.82 5.51 9.09
N ARG A 281 -8.59 5.03 8.93
CA ARG A 281 -7.97 4.14 9.92
C ARG A 281 -7.43 5.01 11.05
N SER A 282 -8.20 5.15 12.12
CA SER A 282 -7.62 5.60 13.38
C SER A 282 -6.84 4.44 13.97
N ALA A 283 -5.55 4.29 13.59
CA ALA A 283 -4.60 3.40 14.29
C ALA A 283 -4.50 3.73 15.79
N ARG A 284 -5.02 4.91 16.17
CA ARG A 284 -5.15 5.45 17.52
C ARG A 284 -6.39 4.92 18.26
N ASP A 285 -7.31 4.22 17.57
CA ASP A 285 -8.50 3.61 18.15
C ASP A 285 -8.42 2.06 18.10
N PRO A 286 -8.20 1.39 19.24
CA PRO A 286 -8.21 -0.07 19.33
C PRO A 286 -9.52 -0.72 18.84
N ASP A 287 -10.62 0.02 18.84
CA ASP A 287 -11.95 -0.42 18.41
C ASP A 287 -12.33 0.06 17.00
N TRP A 288 -11.39 0.63 16.21
CA TRP A 288 -11.69 1.17 14.87
C TRP A 288 -12.39 0.15 13.98
N LYS A 289 -12.06 -1.14 14.08
CA LYS A 289 -12.73 -2.21 13.32
C LYS A 289 -14.19 -2.39 13.73
N LYS A 290 -14.50 -2.25 15.02
CA LYS A 290 -15.89 -2.29 15.51
C LYS A 290 -16.64 -1.07 15.00
N LYS A 291 -16.05 0.13 15.07
CA LYS A 291 -16.65 1.36 14.52
C LYS A 291 -16.87 1.27 13.01
N ALA A 292 -15.86 0.81 12.26
CA ALA A 292 -15.96 0.56 10.82
C ALA A 292 -17.05 -0.46 10.48
N ALA A 293 -17.22 -1.50 11.31
CA ALA A 293 -18.31 -2.47 11.18
C ALA A 293 -19.70 -1.88 11.53
N THR A 294 -19.76 -0.80 12.32
CA THR A 294 -21.02 -0.06 12.56
C THR A 294 -21.39 0.91 11.44
N VAL A 295 -20.47 1.20 10.51
CA VAL A 295 -20.79 2.00 9.32
C VAL A 295 -21.71 1.18 8.41
N THR A 296 -22.95 1.63 8.32
CA THR A 296 -23.99 0.97 7.53
C THR A 296 -23.64 0.94 6.04
N ALA A 297 -24.11 -0.09 5.33
CA ALA A 297 -23.90 -0.22 3.89
C ALA A 297 -24.40 1.02 3.13
N GLU A 298 -25.50 1.62 3.60
CA GLU A 298 -26.08 2.86 3.06
C GLU A 298 -25.12 4.05 3.19
N LYS A 299 -24.35 4.16 4.29
CA LYS A 299 -23.37 5.25 4.48
C LYS A 299 -22.15 5.04 3.59
N LYS A 300 -21.70 3.79 3.43
CA LYS A 300 -20.62 3.48 2.48
C LYS A 300 -21.04 3.81 1.06
N ALA A 301 -22.27 3.44 0.68
CA ALA A 301 -22.83 3.74 -0.63
C ALA A 301 -22.95 5.26 -0.86
N SER A 302 -23.42 6.04 0.11
CA SER A 302 -23.52 7.49 -0.05
C SER A 302 -22.17 8.17 -0.27
N VAL A 303 -21.12 7.72 0.42
CA VAL A 303 -19.74 8.21 0.19
C VAL A 303 -19.26 7.83 -1.21
N LEU A 304 -19.54 6.61 -1.66
CA LEU A 304 -19.21 6.19 -3.02
C LEU A 304 -19.95 6.99 -4.08
N GLU A 305 -21.22 7.37 -3.87
CA GLU A 305 -21.92 8.23 -4.83
C GLU A 305 -21.21 9.58 -4.99
N LEU A 306 -20.74 10.20 -3.91
CA LEU A 306 -19.94 11.44 -3.98
C LEU A 306 -18.62 11.21 -4.73
N TYR A 307 -17.94 10.09 -4.48
CA TYR A 307 -16.71 9.74 -5.17
C TYR A 307 -16.86 9.54 -6.69
N LYS A 308 -18.08 9.27 -7.18
CA LYS A 308 -18.35 9.09 -8.63
C LYS A 308 -18.43 10.41 -9.38
N GLU A 309 -18.68 11.51 -8.68
CA GLU A 309 -18.96 12.79 -9.33
C GLU A 309 -17.73 13.33 -10.06
N SER A 310 -16.57 13.30 -9.40
CA SER A 310 -15.26 13.64 -9.98
C SER A 310 -14.12 13.27 -9.02
N THR A 311 -12.88 13.34 -9.51
CA THR A 311 -11.68 13.22 -8.69
C THR A 311 -11.63 14.29 -7.60
N PHE A 312 -12.04 15.52 -7.92
CA PHE A 312 -12.16 16.59 -6.95
C PHE A 312 -13.15 16.25 -5.84
N GLN A 313 -14.35 15.76 -6.19
CA GLN A 313 -15.37 15.34 -5.21
C GLN A 313 -14.88 14.20 -4.32
N PHE A 314 -14.14 13.25 -4.88
CA PHE A 314 -13.44 12.24 -4.10
C PHE A 314 -12.48 12.87 -3.07
N LEU A 315 -11.59 13.76 -3.51
CA LEU A 315 -10.56 14.37 -2.64
C LEU A 315 -11.19 15.17 -1.50
N ILE A 316 -12.11 16.09 -1.78
CA ILE A 316 -12.73 16.92 -0.74
C ILE A 316 -13.59 16.09 0.22
N THR A 317 -14.30 15.08 -0.30
CA THR A 317 -15.08 14.16 0.55
C THR A 317 -14.14 13.39 1.47
N GLN A 318 -12.99 12.94 0.96
CA GLN A 318 -12.04 12.18 1.75
C GLN A 318 -11.32 13.05 2.80
N PHE A 319 -10.89 14.26 2.46
CA PHE A 319 -10.33 15.20 3.45
C PHE A 319 -11.36 15.63 4.48
N GLY A 320 -12.62 15.85 4.08
CA GLY A 320 -13.72 16.12 5.01
C GLY A 320 -13.94 14.98 6.01
N ARG A 321 -13.80 13.72 5.56
CA ARG A 321 -13.87 12.54 6.45
C ARG A 321 -12.70 12.48 7.44
N TRP A 322 -11.47 12.79 7.00
CA TRP A 322 -10.31 12.90 7.91
C TRP A 322 -10.48 14.03 8.92
N MET A 323 -10.93 15.20 8.47
CA MET A 323 -11.21 16.34 9.33
C MET A 323 -12.26 16.02 10.40
N ALA A 324 -13.35 15.34 10.03
CA ALA A 324 -14.36 14.91 10.99
C ALA A 324 -13.80 13.93 12.03
N ASP A 325 -12.95 12.99 11.62
CA ASP A 325 -12.31 12.04 12.54
C ASP A 325 -11.34 12.72 13.52
N GLU A 326 -10.57 13.70 13.06
CA GLU A 326 -9.69 14.49 13.92
C GLU A 326 -10.48 15.36 14.90
N LEU A 327 -11.58 15.98 14.48
CA LEU A 327 -12.46 16.74 15.38
C LEU A 327 -13.09 15.86 16.48
N ASP A 328 -13.46 14.62 16.14
CA ASP A 328 -14.05 13.67 17.08
C ASP A 328 -13.03 13.15 18.12
N HIS A 329 -11.77 12.94 17.72
CA HIS A 329 -10.75 12.35 18.60
C HIS A 329 -9.82 13.40 19.25
N ARG A 330 -9.67 14.59 18.67
CA ARG A 330 -8.76 15.67 19.10
C ARG A 330 -9.39 17.07 18.94
N PRO A 331 -10.52 17.37 19.60
CA PRO A 331 -11.25 18.63 19.40
C PRO A 331 -10.46 19.90 19.78
N GLY A 332 -9.34 19.78 20.50
CA GLY A 332 -8.48 20.91 20.88
C GLY A 332 -7.21 21.07 20.03
N ASP A 333 -6.96 20.16 19.09
CA ASP A 333 -5.75 20.17 18.26
C ASP A 333 -6.01 20.88 16.93
N ILE A 334 -5.88 22.21 16.96
CA ILE A 334 -6.25 23.09 15.84
C ILE A 334 -5.41 22.81 14.59
N LEU A 335 -4.16 22.40 14.78
CA LEU A 335 -3.22 22.20 13.69
C LEU A 335 -3.65 21.07 12.74
N HIS A 336 -4.33 20.04 13.26
CA HIS A 336 -4.64 18.85 12.48
C HIS A 336 -5.77 19.05 11.47
N TRP A 337 -6.85 19.74 11.89
CA TRP A 337 -7.95 20.02 10.98
C TRP A 337 -7.61 21.18 10.02
N ASP A 338 -6.74 22.12 10.42
CA ASP A 338 -6.21 23.16 9.52
C ASP A 338 -5.48 22.55 8.32
N TYR A 339 -4.65 21.53 8.54
CA TYR A 339 -4.02 20.81 7.43
C TYR A 339 -5.02 20.18 6.46
N MET A 340 -6.06 19.51 6.97
CA MET A 340 -7.09 18.90 6.10
C MET A 340 -7.87 19.95 5.32
N TYR A 341 -8.15 21.10 5.95
CA TYR A 341 -8.79 22.23 5.30
C TYR A 341 -7.90 22.80 4.16
N ARG A 342 -6.63 23.06 4.44
CA ARG A 342 -5.65 23.55 3.44
C ARG A 342 -5.47 22.55 2.29
N LEU A 343 -5.45 21.24 2.56
CA LEU A 343 -5.40 20.20 1.53
C LEU A 343 -6.66 20.18 0.64
N ALA A 344 -7.83 20.45 1.21
CA ALA A 344 -9.06 20.60 0.43
C ALA A 344 -9.03 21.86 -0.46
N GLU A 345 -8.44 22.96 0.03
CA GLU A 345 -8.20 24.16 -0.80
C GLU A 345 -7.23 23.87 -1.95
N VAL A 346 -6.15 23.10 -1.70
CA VAL A 346 -5.24 22.64 -2.77
C VAL A 346 -6.00 21.82 -3.80
N ALA A 347 -6.85 20.87 -3.37
CA ALA A 347 -7.67 20.09 -4.29
C ALA A 347 -8.56 20.98 -5.18
N ALA A 348 -9.16 22.03 -4.62
CA ALA A 348 -9.98 22.98 -5.37
C ALA A 348 -9.16 23.81 -6.37
N GLN A 349 -7.94 24.22 -5.99
CA GLN A 349 -7.03 24.92 -6.89
C GLN A 349 -6.59 24.02 -8.05
N MET A 350 -6.20 22.77 -7.75
CA MET A 350 -5.81 21.78 -8.77
C MET A 350 -6.95 21.47 -9.73
N ASP A 351 -8.19 21.37 -9.23
CA ASP A 351 -9.38 21.17 -10.07
C ASP A 351 -9.58 22.34 -11.05
N LYS A 352 -9.54 23.58 -10.54
CA LYS A 352 -9.64 24.79 -11.37
C LYS A 352 -8.54 24.91 -12.43
N MET A 353 -7.36 24.37 -12.15
CA MET A 353 -6.22 24.32 -13.08
C MET A 353 -6.22 23.07 -13.97
N CYS A 354 -7.23 22.21 -13.90
CA CYS A 354 -7.32 20.95 -14.65
C CYS A 354 -6.17 19.95 -14.36
N PHE A 355 -5.63 19.98 -13.14
CA PHE A 355 -4.50 19.13 -12.71
C PHE A 355 -4.94 17.79 -12.08
N LEU A 356 -6.25 17.52 -12.02
CA LEU A 356 -6.81 16.29 -11.47
C LEU A 356 -7.14 15.21 -12.52
N GLY A 357 -6.69 15.40 -13.76
CA GLY A 357 -6.80 14.40 -14.82
C GLY A 357 -8.20 14.31 -15.44
N ASP A 358 -8.63 13.08 -15.77
CA ASP A 358 -9.79 12.80 -16.63
C ASP A 358 -10.96 12.13 -15.90
N ASP A 359 -10.96 12.13 -14.56
CA ASP A 359 -11.94 11.46 -13.70
C ASP A 359 -12.09 9.95 -13.90
N ILE A 360 -11.18 9.33 -14.66
CA ILE A 360 -11.18 7.89 -14.87
C ILE A 360 -10.37 7.23 -13.77
N ASN A 361 -11.00 6.34 -13.02
CA ASN A 361 -10.31 5.53 -12.02
C ASN A 361 -9.88 4.19 -12.60
N CYS A 362 -8.61 3.86 -12.43
CA CYS A 362 -7.97 2.63 -12.87
C CYS A 362 -7.43 1.84 -11.67
N LEU A 363 -7.22 0.53 -11.83
CA LEU A 363 -6.51 -0.25 -10.82
C LEU A 363 -5.03 0.19 -10.77
N ALA A 364 -4.54 0.56 -9.59
CA ALA A 364 -3.15 0.94 -9.34
C ALA A 364 -2.53 0.00 -8.30
N HIS A 365 -1.31 -0.49 -8.54
CA HIS A 365 -0.59 -1.37 -7.61
C HIS A 365 -0.03 -0.63 -6.38
N LEU A 366 0.35 0.65 -6.56
CA LEU A 366 0.98 1.55 -5.57
C LEU A 366 2.33 1.11 -5.00
N ASP A 367 2.73 -0.16 -5.09
CA ASP A 367 4.08 -0.62 -4.71
C ASP A 367 4.77 -1.45 -5.81
N LEU A 368 4.75 -0.96 -7.04
CA LEU A 368 5.32 -1.66 -8.20
C LEU A 368 6.84 -1.42 -8.31
N ALA A 369 7.58 -2.02 -7.39
CA ALA A 369 9.03 -1.92 -7.29
C ALA A 369 9.74 -3.23 -7.67
N GLY A 370 11.04 -3.16 -8.00
CA GLY A 370 11.82 -4.35 -8.40
C GLY A 370 11.88 -5.46 -7.33
N ARG A 371 11.72 -5.15 -6.03
CA ARG A 371 11.55 -6.17 -4.97
C ARG A 371 10.29 -7.02 -5.12
N ASN A 372 9.27 -6.49 -5.79
CA ASN A 372 7.95 -7.07 -5.93
C ASN A 372 7.73 -7.73 -7.30
N ILE A 373 8.77 -7.81 -8.15
CA ILE A 373 8.71 -8.44 -9.47
C ILE A 373 9.66 -9.64 -9.50
N MET A 374 9.13 -10.81 -9.82
CA MET A 374 9.88 -12.07 -9.87
C MET A 374 10.33 -12.38 -11.29
N VAL A 375 11.59 -12.81 -11.43
CA VAL A 375 12.20 -13.15 -12.71
C VAL A 375 12.92 -14.49 -12.70
N GLU A 376 12.93 -15.14 -13.86
CA GLU A 376 13.75 -16.30 -14.17
C GLU A 376 14.63 -16.05 -15.40
N PHE A 377 15.76 -16.75 -15.45
CA PHE A 377 16.74 -16.71 -16.53
C PHE A 377 16.92 -18.12 -17.12
N PRO A 378 15.95 -18.62 -17.90
CA PRO A 378 16.04 -19.98 -18.43
C PRO A 378 17.21 -20.10 -19.41
N PRO A 379 17.98 -21.21 -19.40
CA PRO A 379 19.12 -21.37 -20.30
C PRO A 379 18.71 -21.30 -21.77
N GLY A 380 19.31 -20.37 -22.52
CA GLY A 380 19.05 -20.22 -23.96
C GLY A 380 17.72 -19.55 -24.31
N GLU A 381 16.97 -19.04 -23.33
CA GLU A 381 15.73 -18.29 -23.55
C GLU A 381 15.84 -16.87 -22.99
N PRO A 382 15.00 -15.93 -23.45
CA PRO A 382 14.91 -14.60 -22.87
C PRO A 382 14.51 -14.64 -21.38
N LEU A 383 14.87 -13.58 -20.65
CA LEU A 383 14.38 -13.35 -19.28
C LEU A 383 12.85 -13.42 -19.26
N LYS A 384 12.30 -14.08 -18.23
CA LYS A 384 10.85 -14.17 -18.02
C LYS A 384 10.45 -13.55 -16.70
N ILE A 385 9.44 -12.69 -16.71
CA ILE A 385 8.72 -12.31 -15.49
C ILE A 385 7.78 -13.45 -15.12
N THR A 386 7.89 -13.94 -13.89
CA THR A 386 7.13 -15.09 -13.40
C THR A 386 6.01 -14.72 -12.45
N GLY A 387 6.04 -13.50 -11.90
CA GLY A 387 4.96 -12.98 -11.07
C GLY A 387 5.22 -11.60 -10.48
N TYR A 388 4.11 -10.94 -10.13
CA TYR A 388 4.05 -9.69 -9.40
C TYR A 388 3.52 -9.95 -7.99
N LEU A 389 4.20 -9.42 -6.99
CA LEU A 389 3.95 -9.63 -5.56
C LEU A 389 3.49 -8.34 -4.89
N ASP A 390 3.09 -8.45 -3.62
CA ASP A 390 2.79 -7.31 -2.73
C ASP A 390 1.66 -6.39 -3.21
N TRP A 391 0.53 -7.01 -3.55
CA TRP A 391 -0.70 -6.34 -3.98
C TRP A 391 -1.49 -5.68 -2.85
N ASP A 392 -0.96 -5.67 -1.62
CA ASP A 392 -1.69 -5.28 -0.40
C ASP A 392 -2.11 -3.79 -0.44
N SER A 393 -1.38 -2.95 -1.20
CA SER A 393 -1.66 -1.53 -1.39
C SER A 393 -2.53 -1.21 -2.61
N ALA A 394 -2.92 -2.22 -3.40
CA ALA A 394 -3.59 -1.98 -4.67
C ALA A 394 -5.03 -1.47 -4.50
N VAL A 395 -5.40 -0.48 -5.30
CA VAL A 395 -6.67 0.27 -5.19
C VAL A 395 -7.16 0.74 -6.56
N PHE A 396 -8.46 0.99 -6.70
CA PHE A 396 -8.91 1.89 -7.75
C PHE A 396 -8.57 3.33 -7.37
N ALA A 397 -7.94 4.05 -8.28
CA ALA A 397 -7.48 5.42 -8.09
C ALA A 397 -7.56 6.21 -9.40
N PRO A 398 -7.58 7.56 -9.36
CA PRO A 398 -7.52 8.38 -10.57
C PRO A 398 -6.35 7.97 -11.48
N ARG A 399 -6.55 8.00 -12.80
CA ARG A 399 -5.60 7.41 -13.77
C ARG A 399 -4.17 7.90 -13.57
N PHE A 400 -3.98 9.18 -13.28
CA PHE A 400 -2.64 9.76 -13.06
C PHE A 400 -1.88 9.06 -11.92
N VAL A 401 -2.56 8.44 -10.95
CA VAL A 401 -1.95 7.65 -9.87
C VAL A 401 -1.33 6.36 -10.41
N SER A 402 -1.97 5.73 -11.39
CA SER A 402 -1.43 4.53 -12.06
C SER A 402 -0.29 4.84 -13.04
N CYS A 403 -0.03 6.12 -13.33
CA CYS A 403 0.97 6.56 -14.30
C CYS A 403 2.34 6.89 -13.71
N ALA A 404 2.58 6.62 -12.42
CA ALA A 404 3.87 6.88 -11.79
C ALA A 404 4.99 6.09 -12.52
N PRO A 405 5.97 6.76 -13.17
CA PRO A 405 7.01 6.07 -13.91
C PRO A 405 7.90 5.23 -12.97
N PRO A 406 8.24 3.98 -13.35
CA PRO A 406 9.13 3.10 -12.58
C PRO A 406 10.59 3.53 -12.71
N TRP A 407 10.94 4.70 -12.17
CA TRP A 407 12.26 5.33 -12.30
C TRP A 407 13.42 4.45 -11.86
N TRP A 408 13.19 3.52 -10.93
CA TRP A 408 14.14 2.49 -10.48
C TRP A 408 14.66 1.58 -11.60
N LEU A 409 14.02 1.56 -12.78
CA LEU A 409 14.53 0.85 -13.96
C LEU A 409 15.76 1.50 -14.58
N TRP A 410 15.90 2.83 -14.46
CA TRP A 410 16.95 3.59 -15.15
C TRP A 410 17.72 4.57 -14.25
N GLN A 411 17.46 4.59 -12.95
CA GLN A 411 18.26 5.34 -11.97
C GLN A 411 19.16 4.41 -11.15
N ASP A 412 20.30 4.94 -10.69
CA ASP A 412 21.18 4.22 -9.76
C ASP A 412 20.66 4.42 -8.33
N ASP A 413 20.47 3.32 -7.61
CA ASP A 413 20.13 3.33 -6.19
C ASP A 413 21.42 3.54 -5.40
N ASP A 414 21.94 4.77 -5.36
CA ASP A 414 23.22 5.01 -4.68
C ASP A 414 23.11 4.98 -3.15
N ASP A 415 21.89 5.00 -2.59
CA ASP A 415 21.68 4.88 -1.15
C ASP A 415 20.45 4.02 -0.81
N GLU A 416 20.65 2.77 -0.35
CA GLU A 416 19.63 1.93 0.31
C GLU A 416 19.02 2.60 1.58
N THR A 417 19.48 3.80 1.94
CA THR A 417 19.14 4.50 3.19
C THR A 417 18.21 5.69 2.99
N ASP A 418 17.96 6.14 1.76
CA ASP A 418 17.12 7.31 1.48
C ASP A 418 16.01 6.95 0.48
N TYR A 419 15.09 6.10 0.91
CA TYR A 419 13.79 5.85 0.25
C TYR A 419 12.86 7.07 0.32
N GLN A 420 13.38 8.30 0.25
CA GLN A 420 12.55 9.41 -0.17
C GLN A 420 12.25 9.15 -1.63
N GLU A 421 11.03 8.70 -1.91
CA GLU A 421 10.44 8.44 -3.23
C GLU A 421 10.34 9.77 -4.01
N ASP A 422 11.49 10.35 -4.32
CA ASP A 422 11.57 11.54 -5.14
C ASP A 422 11.31 11.14 -6.60
N GLU A 423 10.03 11.06 -6.91
CA GLU A 423 9.51 10.75 -8.24
C GLU A 423 10.05 11.72 -9.31
N SER A 424 10.50 12.93 -8.92
CA SER A 424 11.06 13.90 -9.87
C SER A 424 12.30 13.37 -10.59
N LYS A 425 13.05 12.44 -9.97
CA LYS A 425 14.17 11.72 -10.58
C LYS A 425 13.79 10.95 -11.85
N ALA A 426 12.51 10.63 -12.04
CA ALA A 426 12.02 9.99 -13.25
C ALA A 426 12.17 10.89 -14.50
N ASN A 427 12.14 12.21 -14.32
CA ASN A 427 12.19 13.20 -15.40
C ASN A 427 13.60 13.36 -15.97
N GLU A 428 14.61 12.98 -15.21
CA GLU A 428 16.00 13.08 -15.63
C GLU A 428 16.29 12.13 -16.80
N THR A 429 17.05 12.61 -17.78
CA THR A 429 17.60 11.74 -18.81
C THR A 429 18.85 11.06 -18.26
N PRO A 430 18.88 9.71 -18.17
CA PRO A 430 20.05 9.01 -17.63
C PRO A 430 21.32 9.36 -18.42
N ALA A 431 22.44 9.58 -17.73
CA ALA A 431 23.71 9.89 -18.38
C ALA A 431 24.27 8.72 -19.21
N GLN A 432 23.94 7.49 -18.81
CA GLN A 432 24.52 6.27 -19.39
C GLN A 432 23.67 5.77 -20.57
N PRO A 433 24.24 5.49 -21.77
CA PRO A 433 23.48 5.13 -22.96
C PRO A 433 22.56 3.90 -22.79
N HIS A 434 23.01 2.90 -22.03
CA HIS A 434 22.21 1.69 -21.79
C HIS A 434 20.95 1.99 -20.94
N LYS A 435 21.01 2.97 -20.03
CA LYS A 435 19.85 3.40 -19.23
C LYS A 435 18.86 4.21 -20.05
N GLN A 436 19.35 5.04 -20.97
CA GLN A 436 18.50 5.73 -21.95
C GLN A 436 17.73 4.72 -22.81
N GLU A 437 18.37 3.60 -23.19
CA GLU A 437 17.71 2.53 -23.93
C GLU A 437 16.60 1.85 -23.11
N ILE A 438 16.84 1.61 -21.81
CA ILE A 438 15.84 1.03 -20.90
C ILE A 438 14.65 1.98 -20.72
N LYS A 439 14.90 3.27 -20.44
CA LYS A 439 13.86 4.31 -20.33
C LYS A 439 13.04 4.41 -21.61
N ARG A 440 13.70 4.47 -22.77
CA ARG A 440 13.03 4.48 -24.08
C ARG A 440 12.17 3.24 -24.29
N ALA A 441 12.66 2.05 -23.93
CA ALA A 441 11.89 0.81 -24.08
C ALA A 441 10.60 0.81 -23.23
N PHE A 442 10.62 1.42 -22.04
CA PHE A 442 9.43 1.64 -21.23
C PHE A 442 8.48 2.65 -21.90
N GLU A 443 8.98 3.83 -22.25
CA GLU A 443 8.19 4.94 -22.83
C GLU A 443 7.50 4.54 -24.14
N GLU A 444 8.23 3.89 -25.05
CA GLU A 444 7.68 3.35 -26.30
C GLU A 444 6.58 2.31 -26.06
N THR A 445 6.63 1.59 -24.94
CA THR A 445 5.63 0.57 -24.60
C THR A 445 4.36 1.17 -24.02
N VAL A 446 4.48 2.17 -23.14
CA VAL A 446 3.32 2.78 -22.47
C VAL A 446 2.61 3.81 -23.35
N GLY A 447 3.33 4.50 -24.24
CA GLY A 447 2.76 5.43 -25.21
C GLY A 447 2.29 6.77 -24.63
N GLU A 448 1.95 7.71 -25.51
CA GLU A 448 1.70 9.12 -25.19
C GLU A 448 0.58 9.35 -24.16
N ASP A 449 -0.50 8.57 -24.22
CA ASP A 449 -1.63 8.70 -23.28
C ASP A 449 -1.19 8.46 -21.83
N PHE A 450 -0.29 7.51 -21.61
CA PHE A 450 0.30 7.25 -20.29
C PHE A 450 1.28 8.37 -19.93
N LEU A 451 2.16 8.76 -20.86
CA LEU A 451 3.20 9.75 -20.65
C LEU A 451 2.66 11.15 -20.33
N THR A 452 1.45 11.46 -20.80
CA THR A 452 0.70 12.68 -20.46
C THR A 452 0.62 12.91 -18.95
N TYR A 453 0.46 11.83 -18.17
CA TYR A 453 0.33 11.86 -16.72
C TYR A 453 1.61 11.49 -15.96
N ALA A 454 2.61 10.93 -16.63
CA ALA A 454 3.75 10.31 -15.97
C ALA A 454 4.72 11.33 -15.38
N TYR A 455 5.15 12.31 -16.18
CA TYR A 455 6.33 13.13 -15.86
C TYR A 455 6.03 14.57 -15.43
N LYS A 456 4.84 15.10 -15.75
CA LYS A 456 4.58 16.53 -15.50
C LYS A 456 4.47 16.81 -13.99
N PRO A 457 5.09 17.89 -13.46
CA PRO A 457 5.12 18.19 -12.03
C PRO A 457 3.73 18.24 -11.36
N GLN A 458 2.73 18.78 -12.05
CA GLN A 458 1.35 18.82 -11.54
C GLN A 458 0.78 17.44 -11.22
N PHE A 459 1.12 16.40 -11.99
CA PHE A 459 0.63 15.05 -11.75
C PHE A 459 1.45 14.32 -10.68
N GLN A 460 2.72 14.68 -10.49
CA GLN A 460 3.51 14.25 -9.32
C GLN A 460 2.90 14.81 -8.04
N LEU A 461 2.57 16.11 -8.03
CA LEU A 461 1.85 16.75 -6.91
C LEU A 461 0.46 16.13 -6.70
N ALA A 462 -0.29 15.84 -7.77
CA ALA A 462 -1.60 15.19 -7.66
C ALA A 462 -1.50 13.79 -7.03
N ARG A 463 -0.45 13.03 -7.34
CA ARG A 463 -0.15 11.74 -6.71
C ARG A 463 0.18 11.87 -5.22
N LYS A 464 0.98 12.87 -4.85
CA LYS A 464 1.26 13.19 -3.43
C LYS A 464 -0.03 13.55 -2.69
N LEU A 465 -0.88 14.39 -3.27
CA LEU A 465 -2.20 14.75 -2.70
C LEU A 465 -3.10 13.52 -2.53
N PHE A 466 -3.16 12.64 -3.53
CA PHE A 466 -3.89 11.37 -3.43
C PHE A 466 -3.35 10.48 -2.31
N HIS A 467 -2.02 10.38 -2.17
CA HIS A 467 -1.41 9.61 -1.09
C HIS A 467 -1.86 10.12 0.29
N ILE A 468 -1.81 11.45 0.50
CA ILE A 468 -2.26 12.08 1.73
C ILE A 468 -3.77 11.82 1.95
N ALA A 469 -4.60 11.95 0.91
CA ALA A 469 -6.04 11.66 1.02
C ALA A 469 -6.32 10.19 1.43
N LYS A 470 -5.56 9.24 0.87
CA LYS A 470 -5.71 7.81 1.17
C LYS A 470 -5.26 7.46 2.59
N HIS A 471 -4.20 8.07 3.10
CA HIS A 471 -3.54 7.67 4.34
C HIS A 471 -3.85 8.56 5.56
N GLY A 472 -4.18 9.84 5.36
CA GLY A 472 -4.35 10.82 6.43
C GLY A 472 -3.03 11.21 7.11
N ASN A 473 -3.13 11.93 8.25
CA ASN A 473 -2.01 12.43 9.05
C ASN A 473 -2.03 11.84 10.48
N THR A 474 -1.71 10.57 10.58
CA THR A 474 -1.81 9.77 11.81
C THR A 474 -0.55 9.79 12.70
N ASP A 475 0.60 10.28 12.24
CA ASP A 475 1.84 10.40 13.04
C ASP A 475 2.70 11.64 12.73
N SER A 476 3.76 11.85 13.55
CA SER A 476 4.69 12.98 13.45
C SER A 476 5.39 13.09 12.08
N GLY A 477 5.71 11.97 11.44
CA GLY A 477 6.38 11.95 10.13
C GLY A 477 5.43 12.37 9.01
N GLN A 478 4.15 12.00 9.11
CA GLN A 478 3.12 12.40 8.16
C GLN A 478 2.82 13.91 8.21
N PHE A 479 3.00 14.60 9.34
CA PHE A 479 2.86 16.07 9.38
C PHE A 479 3.95 16.78 8.59
N GLN A 480 5.21 16.35 8.73
CA GLN A 480 6.29 16.94 7.97
C GLN A 480 6.04 16.74 6.47
N MET A 481 5.61 15.55 6.07
CA MET A 481 5.23 15.27 4.69
C MET A 481 4.13 16.20 4.15
N VAL A 482 3.10 16.49 4.95
CA VAL A 482 2.04 17.42 4.53
C VAL A 482 2.51 18.86 4.48
N GLN A 483 3.34 19.29 5.43
CA GLN A 483 3.93 20.62 5.40
C GLN A 483 4.83 20.78 4.15
N ASP A 484 5.71 19.82 3.89
CA ASP A 484 6.59 19.81 2.71
C ASP A 484 5.77 19.85 1.41
N PHE A 485 4.69 19.07 1.34
CA PHE A 485 3.77 19.09 0.18
C PHE A 485 3.10 20.46 -0.01
N LEU A 486 2.62 21.09 1.07
CA LEU A 486 1.96 22.40 0.99
C LEU A 486 2.93 23.50 0.55
N ASP A 487 4.17 23.45 1.01
CA ASP A 487 5.22 24.39 0.63
C ASP A 487 5.63 24.17 -0.85
N GLU A 488 5.76 22.92 -1.28
CA GLU A 488 6.03 22.55 -2.68
C GLU A 488 4.89 22.99 -3.61
N TRP A 489 3.64 22.77 -3.23
CA TRP A 489 2.47 23.22 -3.99
C TRP A 489 2.43 24.74 -4.12
N ALA A 490 2.67 25.48 -3.03
CA ALA A 490 2.68 26.94 -3.06
C ALA A 490 3.73 27.47 -4.04
N ALA A 491 4.96 26.94 -3.97
CA ALA A 491 6.04 27.32 -4.88
C ALA A 491 5.72 26.99 -6.35
N PHE A 492 5.13 25.82 -6.62
CA PHE A 492 4.73 25.43 -7.96
C PHE A 492 3.62 26.34 -8.51
N ARG A 493 2.55 26.56 -7.73
CA ARG A 493 1.43 27.42 -8.12
C ARG A 493 1.86 28.84 -8.42
N ASP A 494 2.69 29.44 -7.55
CA ASP A 494 3.12 30.83 -7.72
C ASP A 494 3.92 30.98 -9.03
N LYS A 495 4.77 30.00 -9.36
CA LYS A 495 5.48 29.94 -10.63
C LYS A 495 4.55 29.83 -11.85
N GLU A 496 3.57 28.92 -11.81
CA GLU A 496 2.59 28.77 -12.92
C GLU A 496 1.76 30.05 -13.12
N MET A 497 1.39 30.73 -12.03
CA MET A 497 0.67 32.00 -12.10
C MET A 497 1.53 33.14 -12.66
N GLU A 498 2.83 33.18 -12.34
CA GLU A 498 3.79 34.12 -12.94
C GLU A 498 3.90 33.89 -14.45
N GLU A 499 4.11 32.64 -14.90
CA GLU A 499 4.20 32.29 -16.32
C GLU A 499 2.93 32.68 -17.11
N LEU A 500 1.74 32.43 -16.53
CA LEU A 500 0.46 32.85 -17.13
C LEU A 500 0.29 34.37 -17.21
N SER A 501 0.85 35.12 -16.25
CA SER A 501 0.75 36.60 -16.22
C SER A 501 1.71 37.29 -17.19
N GLU A 502 2.80 36.62 -17.57
CA GLU A 502 3.79 37.13 -18.52
C GLU A 502 3.37 36.93 -19.99
N ASP A 503 2.56 35.91 -20.27
CA ASP A 503 2.15 35.56 -21.64
C ASP A 503 0.93 36.37 -22.18
N ASP A 504 0.11 37.02 -21.34
CA ASP A 504 -0.93 37.97 -21.79
C ASP A 504 -1.40 38.97 -20.71
N PRO A 505 -1.02 40.26 -20.75
CA PRO A 505 -1.50 41.27 -19.80
C PRO A 505 -2.96 41.72 -20.04
N SER A 506 -3.71 41.11 -20.98
CA SER A 506 -5.07 41.55 -21.35
C SER A 506 -6.23 40.59 -21.02
N GLU A 507 -5.97 39.38 -20.52
CA GLU A 507 -7.02 38.43 -20.09
C GLU A 507 -6.85 38.00 -18.63
N THR A 508 -6.83 38.96 -17.70
CA THR A 508 -7.03 38.67 -16.27
C THR A 508 -8.52 38.74 -15.95
N GLU A 509 -9.26 37.72 -16.40
CA GLU A 509 -10.59 37.26 -15.92
C GLU A 509 -11.33 36.59 -17.08
N ASP A 510 -10.99 35.33 -17.39
CA ASP A 510 -11.96 34.33 -17.87
C ASP A 510 -11.25 32.95 -17.93
N PHE A 511 -11.38 32.16 -16.85
CA PHE A 511 -11.03 30.75 -16.90
C PHE A 511 -12.08 30.04 -17.77
N GLN A 512 -11.70 29.70 -19.01
CA GLN A 512 -12.50 28.91 -19.93
C GLN A 512 -12.88 27.56 -19.30
N GLU A 513 -14.17 27.21 -19.40
CA GLU A 513 -14.70 25.90 -19.01
C GLU A 513 -13.91 24.76 -19.66
N CYS A 514 -13.69 23.69 -18.89
CA CYS A 514 -12.92 22.53 -19.26
C CYS A 514 -13.49 21.85 -20.53
N GLU A 515 -12.91 22.12 -21.69
CA GLU A 515 -13.04 21.23 -22.85
C GLU A 515 -12.00 20.12 -22.70
N GLY A 516 -12.46 18.94 -22.29
CA GLY A 516 -11.65 17.72 -22.26
C GLY A 516 -11.22 17.26 -23.66
N PRO A 517 -10.18 16.41 -23.77
CA PRO A 517 -9.76 15.81 -25.04
C PRO A 517 -10.81 14.88 -25.67
#